data_AF-A0A7Y3FXK6-F1
#
_entry.id   AF-A0A7Y3FXK6-F1
#
_cell.length_a   1.000
_cell.length_b   1.000
_cell.length_c   1.000
_cell.angle_alpha   90.00
_cell.angle_beta   90.00
_cell.angle_gamma   90.00
#
_symmetry.space_group_name_H-M   'P 1'
#
loop_
_entity.id
_entity.type
_entity.pdbx_description
1 polymer ?
#
loop_
_entity_poly.entity_id
_entity_poly.type
_entity_poly.pdbx_seq_one_letter_code
_entity_poly.pdbx_strand_id
1 'polypeptide(L)'
;MTKETELNSGSFLIEKEPYYVRSENEVEIFQAAYDAHLPVMLKGPTGCGKTRYVEYMAYRLKRPLITVACHEDLFASDLIGRYLLKSNETVWADGPLTKA
;
A
#
# COMPACT_ATOMS: atom_id res chain seq x y z
N MET A 1 12.51 -31.34 -2.77
CA MET A 1 11.52 -30.75 -1.84
C MET A 1 11.79 -29.25 -1.79
N THR A 2 11.48 -28.58 -2.89
CA THR A 2 11.73 -27.15 -3.12
C THR A 2 10.67 -26.36 -2.38
N LYS A 3 11.10 -25.56 -1.40
CA LYS A 3 10.24 -24.58 -0.73
C LYS A 3 9.85 -23.54 -1.78
N GLU A 4 8.63 -23.64 -2.28
CA GLU A 4 8.01 -22.56 -3.02
C GLU A 4 7.93 -21.36 -2.09
N THR A 5 8.53 -20.25 -2.51
CA THR A 5 8.39 -18.95 -1.88
C THR A 5 6.95 -18.49 -2.09
N GLU A 6 6.04 -18.97 -1.24
CA GLU A 6 4.78 -18.27 -0.99
C GLU A 6 5.17 -16.87 -0.49
N LEU A 7 4.94 -15.85 -1.32
CA LEU A 7 4.72 -14.52 -0.76
C LEU A 7 3.49 -14.67 0.11
N ASN A 8 3.72 -14.80 1.41
CA ASN A 8 2.70 -14.83 2.45
C ASN A 8 1.55 -13.91 2.04
N SER A 9 0.35 -14.47 1.91
CA SER A 9 -0.91 -13.72 1.98
C SER A 9 -1.12 -13.22 3.42
N GLY A 10 -0.07 -12.66 4.02
CA GLY A 10 -0.10 -11.96 5.28
C GLY A 10 -0.84 -10.67 5.01
N SER A 11 -2.01 -10.54 5.62
CA SER A 11 -2.93 -9.43 5.42
C SER A 11 -2.17 -8.11 5.40
N PHE A 12 -2.33 -7.30 4.35
CA PHE A 12 -1.88 -5.92 4.33
C PHE A 12 -2.61 -5.04 5.38
N LEU A 13 -3.43 -5.66 6.24
CA LEU A 13 -4.10 -5.04 7.37
C LEU A 13 -3.09 -4.68 8.46
N ILE A 14 -3.22 -3.46 8.96
CA ILE A 14 -2.51 -3.04 10.16
C ILE A 14 -3.39 -3.41 11.35
N GLU A 15 -2.95 -4.37 12.16
CA GLU A 15 -3.73 -4.90 13.29
C GLU A 15 -3.57 -4.07 14.56
N LYS A 16 -2.36 -3.56 14.81
CA LYS A 16 -2.03 -2.76 15.99
C LYS A 16 -2.06 -1.28 15.63
N GLU A 17 -2.69 -0.48 16.49
CA GLU A 17 -2.75 0.96 16.32
C GLU A 17 -1.34 1.58 16.22
N PRO A 18 -0.98 2.20 15.08
CA PRO A 18 0.26 2.93 14.95
C PRO A 18 0.21 4.19 15.82
N TYR A 19 1.32 4.47 16.51
CA TYR A 19 1.44 5.75 17.22
C TYR A 19 1.46 6.91 16.21
N TYR A 20 0.43 7.75 16.28
CA TYR A 20 0.28 8.97 15.50
C TYR A 20 -0.29 10.08 16.37
N VAL A 21 0.32 11.27 16.29
CA VAL A 21 -0.16 12.47 17.00
C VAL A 21 -0.81 13.36 15.97
N ARG A 22 -2.07 13.67 16.21
CA ARG A 22 -2.84 14.60 15.38
C ARG A 22 -2.28 16.01 15.51
N SER A 23 -2.16 16.71 14.39
CA SER A 23 -1.73 18.11 14.37
C SER A 23 -2.93 19.04 14.34
N GLU A 24 -3.93 18.76 13.51
CA GLU A 24 -5.15 19.56 13.35
C GLU A 24 -6.35 18.64 13.00
N ASN A 25 -7.06 18.96 11.91
CA ASN A 25 -8.25 18.27 11.42
C ASN A 25 -7.98 17.32 10.24
N GLU A 26 -6.73 16.89 10.04
CA GLU A 26 -6.34 16.05 8.91
C GLU A 26 -7.10 14.72 8.92
N VAL A 27 -7.31 14.13 10.10
CA VAL A 27 -8.00 12.84 10.28
C VAL A 27 -9.45 12.91 9.81
N GLU A 28 -10.16 14.00 10.07
CA GLU A 28 -11.52 14.23 9.60
C GLU A 28 -11.56 14.47 8.09
N ILE A 29 -10.62 15.26 7.57
CA ILE A 29 -10.53 15.54 6.12
C ILE A 29 -10.26 14.27 5.32
N PHE A 30 -9.34 13.42 5.79
CA PHE A 30 -9.04 12.16 5.11
C PHE A 30 -10.21 11.18 5.19
N GLN A 31 -10.91 11.12 6.32
CA GLN A 31 -12.14 10.33 6.43
C GLN A 31 -13.18 10.79 5.40
N ALA A 32 -13.43 12.10 5.31
CA ALA A 32 -14.38 12.65 4.35
C ALA A 32 -13.98 12.36 2.89
N ALA A 33 -12.68 12.47 2.57
CA ALA A 33 -12.15 12.14 1.25
C ALA A 33 -12.32 10.64 0.93
N TYR A 34 -12.08 9.76 1.91
CA TYR A 34 -12.31 8.32 1.78
C TYR A 34 -13.79 8.00 1.52
N ASP A 35 -14.70 8.57 2.31
CA ASP A 35 -16.14 8.37 2.16
C ASP A 35 -16.63 8.85 0.77
N ALA A 36 -16.06 9.95 0.28
CA ALA A 36 -16.34 10.50 -1.05
C ALA A 36 -15.56 9.81 -2.20
N HIS A 37 -14.74 8.78 -1.91
CA HIS A 37 -13.89 8.09 -2.89
C HIS A 37 -12.95 9.02 -3.67
N LEU A 38 -12.44 10.06 -3.00
CA LEU A 38 -11.53 11.03 -3.59
C LEU A 38 -10.07 10.62 -3.37
N PRO A 39 -9.21 10.67 -4.41
CA PRO A 39 -7.77 10.47 -4.25
C PRO A 39 -7.15 11.55 -3.35
N VAL A 40 -6.23 11.13 -2.47
CA VAL A 40 -5.56 12.02 -1.50
C VAL A 40 -4.07 12.14 -1.85
N MET A 41 -3.58 13.38 -1.93
CA MET A 41 -2.15 13.69 -2.06
C MET A 41 -1.64 14.36 -0.78
N LEU A 42 -0.61 13.78 -0.17
CA LEU A 42 0.02 14.32 1.04
C LEU A 42 1.29 15.09 0.70
N LYS A 43 1.34 16.37 1.07
CA LYS A 43 2.51 17.24 0.88
C LYS A 43 3.13 17.62 2.22
N GLY A 44 4.46 17.71 2.26
CA GLY A 44 5.22 18.17 3.43
C GLY A 44 6.68 17.75 3.37
N PRO A 45 7.55 18.30 4.24
CA PRO A 45 8.98 17.97 4.26
C PRO A 45 9.23 16.50 4.63
N THR A 46 10.43 16.00 4.36
CA THR A 46 10.84 14.65 4.79
C THR A 46 10.79 14.55 6.32
N GLY A 47 10.36 13.41 6.85
CA GLY A 47 10.32 13.16 8.30
C GLY A 47 9.13 13.77 9.06
N CYS A 48 8.20 14.48 8.40
CA CYS A 48 7.02 15.06 9.07
C CYS A 48 5.87 14.07 9.34
N GLY A 49 6.09 12.77 9.21
CA GLY A 49 5.10 11.75 9.57
C GLY A 49 4.06 11.36 8.51
N LYS A 50 4.18 11.76 7.24
CA LYS A 50 3.22 11.40 6.17
C LYS A 50 2.94 9.89 6.06
N THR A 51 3.99 9.07 6.04
CA THR A 51 3.84 7.61 5.96
C THR A 51 3.10 7.05 7.18
N ARG A 52 3.51 7.49 8.38
CA ARG A 52 2.85 7.10 9.64
C ARG A 52 1.40 7.54 9.70
N TYR A 53 1.08 8.71 9.12
CA TYR A 53 -0.29 9.20 9.03
C TYR A 53 -1.16 8.27 8.16
N VAL A 54 -0.68 7.83 6.99
CA VAL A 54 -1.41 6.88 6.14
C VAL A 54 -1.59 5.53 6.84
N GLU A 55 -0.55 5.04 7.54
CA GLU A 55 -0.64 3.83 8.37
C GLU A 55 -1.75 3.95 9.43
N TYR A 56 -1.79 5.08 10.14
CA TYR A 56 -2.81 5.36 11.15
C TYR A 56 -4.22 5.39 10.55
N MET A 57 -4.40 6.05 9.40
CA MET A 57 -5.69 6.09 8.71
C MET A 57 -6.12 4.71 8.19
N ALA A 58 -5.19 3.92 7.63
CA ALA A 58 -5.48 2.56 7.20
C ALA A 58 -5.92 1.65 8.36
N TYR A 59 -5.24 1.74 9.52
CA TYR A 59 -5.65 1.06 10.75
C TYR A 59 -7.05 1.48 11.20
N ARG A 60 -7.33 2.80 11.22
CA ARG A 60 -8.62 3.37 11.66
C ARG A 60 -9.76 2.96 10.74
N LEU A 61 -9.53 2.95 9.43
CA LEU A 61 -10.50 2.55 8.40
C LEU A 61 -10.64 1.03 8.25
N LYS A 62 -9.81 0.24 8.95
CA LYS A 62 -9.72 -1.23 8.80
C LYS A 62 -9.50 -1.65 7.34
N ARG A 63 -8.61 -0.93 6.65
CA ARG A 63 -8.26 -1.18 5.25
C ARG A 63 -6.85 -1.75 5.12
N PRO A 64 -6.63 -2.66 4.16
CA PRO A 64 -5.28 -3.07 3.80
C PRO A 64 -4.49 -1.87 3.26
N LEU A 65 -3.23 -1.74 3.68
CA LEU A 65 -2.30 -0.73 3.16
C LEU A 65 -1.22 -1.41 2.34
N ILE A 66 -1.27 -1.20 1.02
CA ILE A 66 -0.23 -1.62 0.10
C ILE A 66 0.67 -0.41 -0.19
N THR A 67 1.91 -0.47 0.27
CA THR A 67 2.89 0.61 0.08
C THR A 67 3.84 0.24 -1.05
N VAL A 68 3.96 1.11 -2.06
CA VAL A 68 4.94 0.98 -3.14
C VAL A 68 6.01 2.08 -2.99
N ALA A 69 7.28 1.67 -2.95
CA ALA A 69 8.40 2.60 -2.93
C ALA A 69 8.76 3.05 -4.35
N CYS A 70 8.40 4.29 -4.70
CA CYS A 70 8.71 4.85 -6.01
C CYS A 70 10.19 5.25 -6.13
N HIS A 71 10.79 4.89 -7.26
CA HIS A 71 12.17 5.17 -7.63
C HIS A 71 12.25 5.30 -9.16
N GLU A 72 13.41 5.71 -9.68
CA GLU A 72 13.59 6.02 -11.11
C GLU A 72 13.47 4.80 -12.03
N ASP A 73 13.82 3.62 -11.54
CA ASP A 73 13.68 2.35 -12.26
C ASP A 73 12.32 1.67 -12.06
N LEU A 74 11.34 2.33 -11.46
CA LEU A 74 10.00 1.76 -11.29
C LEU A 74 9.22 1.82 -12.61
N PHE A 75 8.83 0.67 -13.14
CA PHE A 75 8.03 0.58 -14.37
C PHE A 75 6.54 0.33 -14.07
N ALA A 76 5.68 0.69 -15.03
CA ALA A 76 4.24 0.43 -14.92
C ALA A 76 3.92 -1.08 -14.78
N SER A 77 4.73 -1.94 -15.39
CA SER A 77 4.63 -3.40 -15.26
C SER A 77 4.89 -3.88 -13.83
N ASP A 78 5.68 -3.16 -13.02
CA ASP A 78 5.89 -3.52 -11.62
C ASP A 78 4.67 -3.21 -10.75
N LEU A 79 3.80 -2.29 -11.18
CA LEU A 79 2.54 -1.96 -10.52
C LEU A 79 1.39 -2.88 -10.97
N ILE A 80 1.27 -3.09 -12.28
CA ILE A 80 0.16 -3.85 -12.89
C ILE A 80 0.41 -5.36 -12.80
N GLY A 81 1.63 -5.80 -13.08
CA GLY A 81 1.99 -7.21 -13.20
C GLY A 81 2.75 -7.50 -14.47
N ARG A 82 3.31 -8.71 -14.54
CA ARG A 82 4.14 -9.16 -15.66
C ARG A 82 4.07 -10.67 -15.82
N TYR A 83 4.35 -11.14 -17.03
CA TYR A 83 4.52 -12.56 -17.30
C TYR A 83 5.86 -13.07 -16.77
N LEU A 84 5.83 -14.21 -16.08
CA LEU A 84 6.98 -14.92 -15.54
C LEU A 84 7.07 -16.30 -16.20
N LEU A 85 8.29 -16.78 -16.43
CA LEU A 85 8.54 -18.15 -16.85
C LEU A 85 8.67 -19.02 -15.60
N LYS A 86 7.75 -19.98 -15.41
CA LYS A 86 7.80 -20.99 -14.35
C LYS A 86 7.65 -22.37 -14.96
N SER A 87 8.59 -23.27 -14.68
CA SER A 87 8.49 -24.70 -15.03
C SER A 87 8.02 -24.98 -16.46
N ASN A 88 8.58 -24.24 -17.43
CA ASN A 88 8.27 -24.35 -18.85
C ASN A 88 6.89 -23.79 -19.29
N GLU A 89 6.25 -22.98 -18.45
CA GLU A 89 5.01 -22.26 -18.74
C GLU A 89 5.20 -20.75 -18.54
N THR A 90 4.46 -19.95 -19.32
CA THR A 90 4.38 -18.49 -19.18
C THR A 90 3.16 -18.15 -18.34
N VAL A 91 3.38 -17.71 -17.10
CA VAL A 91 2.32 -17.40 -16.14
C VAL A 91 2.22 -15.90 -15.88
N TRP A 92 1.01 -15.37 -15.80
CA TRP A 92 0.80 -14.00 -15.36
C TRP A 92 1.01 -13.89 -13.84
N ALA A 93 1.69 -12.83 -13.40
CA ALA A 93 1.83 -12.51 -11.99
C ALA A 93 1.39 -11.06 -11.75
N ASP A 94 0.32 -10.89 -10.96
CA ASP A 94 -0.20 -9.57 -10.61
C ASP A 94 0.79 -8.74 -9.80
N GLY A 95 0.86 -7.46 -10.14
CA GLY A 95 1.55 -6.44 -9.36
C GLY A 95 0.73 -5.97 -8.15
N PRO A 96 1.30 -5.13 -7.28
CA PRO A 96 0.66 -4.65 -6.06
C PRO A 96 -0.60 -3.82 -6.32
N LEU A 97 -0.69 -3.10 -7.44
CA LEU A 97 -1.88 -2.29 -7.76
C LEU A 97 -3.05 -3.16 -8.24
N THR A 98 -2.77 -4.24 -8.98
CA THR A 98 -3.80 -5.17 -9.47
C THR A 98 -4.36 -6.04 -8.35
N LYS A 99 -3.59 -6.28 -7.28
CA LYS A 99 -4.02 -7.03 -6.10
C LYS A 99 -4.83 -6.22 -5.08
N ALA A 100 -4.95 -4.90 -5.26
CA ALA A 100 -5.47 -3.95 -4.28
C ALA A 100 -7.00 -3.86 -4.25
#